data_AF-A0A1C5VTF8-F1
#
_entry.id   AF-A0A1C5VTF8-F1
#
_cell.length_a   1.000
_cell.length_b   1.000
_cell.length_c   1.000
_cell.angle_alpha   90.00
_cell.angle_beta   90.00
_cell.angle_gamma   90.00
#
_symmetry.space_group_name_H-M   'P 1'
#
loop_
_entity.id
_entity.type
_entity.pdbx_description
1 polymer ?
#
loop_
_entity_poly.entity_id
_entity_poly.type
_entity_poly.pdbx_seq_one_letter_code
_entity_poly.pdbx_strand_id
1 'polypeptide(L)'
;MNNTDKEIINQYENYLIRVKIDINNIYDSIKKLDDIKKYESLVKLELEKLEKLSEEYKLYDSNYENLMIKMGKFAVGLRKIENLNVDSDIKKKFIEKFINYNSTFEDLQRINIMKDAYVWK
;
A
#
# COMPACT_ATOMS: atom_id res chain seq x y z
N MET A 1 -1.46 2.64 -17.18
CA MET A 1 -1.52 1.57 -16.17
C MET A 1 -1.84 0.26 -16.87
N ASN A 2 -1.00 -0.76 -16.72
CA ASN A 2 -1.27 -2.06 -17.33
C ASN A 2 -2.38 -2.80 -16.53
N ASN A 3 -2.82 -3.98 -16.98
CA ASN A 3 -3.90 -4.72 -16.30
C ASN A 3 -3.47 -5.27 -14.94
N THR A 4 -2.22 -5.71 -14.81
CA THR A 4 -1.66 -6.24 -13.56
C THR A 4 -1.60 -5.17 -12.47
N ASP A 5 -1.14 -3.97 -12.79
CA ASP A 5 -1.10 -2.84 -11.84
C ASP A 5 -2.51 -2.52 -11.32
N LYS A 6 -3.52 -2.56 -12.20
CA LYS A 6 -4.93 -2.34 -11.83
C LYS A 6 -5.42 -3.42 -10.86
N GLU A 7 -5.08 -4.69 -11.11
CA GLU A 7 -5.46 -5.80 -10.24
C GLU A 7 -4.87 -5.63 -8.84
N ILE A 8 -3.57 -5.31 -8.74
CA ILE A 8 -2.89 -5.07 -7.46
C ILE A 8 -3.57 -3.91 -6.72
N ILE A 9 -3.78 -2.77 -7.37
CA ILE A 9 -4.46 -1.61 -6.77
C ILE A 9 -5.86 -1.99 -6.26
N ASN A 10 -6.63 -2.72 -7.07
CA ASN A 10 -7.98 -3.17 -6.70
C ASN A 10 -7.97 -4.12 -5.50
N GLN A 11 -6.94 -4.96 -5.32
CA GLN A 11 -6.83 -5.82 -4.14
C GLN A 11 -6.78 -5.00 -2.84
N TYR A 12 -6.05 -3.88 -2.83
CA TYR A 12 -5.98 -3.00 -1.67
C TYR A 12 -7.27 -2.18 -1.47
N GLU A 13 -7.95 -1.75 -2.52
CA GLU A 13 -9.30 -1.17 -2.39
C GLU A 13 -10.27 -2.19 -1.78
N ASN A 14 -10.28 -3.43 -2.29
CA ASN A 14 -11.11 -4.51 -1.77
C ASN A 14 -10.80 -4.85 -0.31
N TYR A 15 -9.53 -4.76 0.10
CA TYR A 15 -9.15 -4.93 1.49
C TYR A 15 -9.84 -3.88 2.38
N LEU A 16 -9.88 -2.61 1.98
CA LEU A 16 -10.59 -1.56 2.73
C LEU A 16 -12.07 -1.89 2.90
N ILE A 17 -12.74 -2.36 1.84
CA ILE A 17 -14.14 -2.79 1.90
C ILE A 17 -14.31 -3.91 2.93
N ARG A 18 -13.43 -4.91 2.89
CA ARG A 18 -13.45 -6.06 3.80
C ARG A 18 -13.32 -5.64 5.27
N VAL A 19 -12.46 -4.67 5.56
CA VAL A 19 -12.29 -4.11 6.92
C VAL A 19 -13.28 -2.98 7.25
N LYS A 20 -14.33 -2.80 6.43
CA LYS A 20 -15.42 -1.83 6.62
C LYS A 20 -14.97 -0.36 6.68
N ILE A 21 -13.92 -0.02 5.95
CA ILE A 21 -13.48 1.37 5.79
C ILE A 21 -14.25 2.01 4.64
N ASP A 22 -14.81 3.20 4.88
CA ASP A 22 -15.56 3.95 3.89
C ASP A 22 -14.62 4.58 2.83
N ILE A 23 -14.58 3.93 1.65
CA ILE A 23 -13.80 4.37 0.50
C ILE A 23 -14.32 5.69 -0.06
N ASN A 24 -15.64 5.94 -0.03
CA ASN A 24 -16.22 7.15 -0.60
C ASN A 24 -15.78 8.38 0.19
N ASN A 25 -15.78 8.28 1.53
CA ASN A 25 -15.25 9.33 2.38
C ASN A 25 -13.76 9.62 2.10
N ILE A 26 -12.93 8.57 1.95
CA ILE A 26 -11.51 8.75 1.57
C ILE A 26 -11.41 9.45 0.21
N TYR A 27 -12.17 8.99 -0.79
CA TYR A 27 -12.18 9.55 -2.13
C TYR A 27 -12.61 11.02 -2.17
N ASP A 28 -13.58 11.38 -1.35
CA ASP A 28 -14.10 12.74 -1.23
C ASP A 28 -13.16 13.65 -0.45
N SER A 29 -12.39 13.10 0.49
CA SER A 29 -11.38 13.85 1.25
C SER A 29 -10.20 14.32 0.39
N ILE A 30 -9.90 13.64 -0.71
CA ILE A 30 -8.78 13.98 -1.60
C ILE A 30 -9.20 15.15 -2.50
N LYS A 31 -8.60 16.32 -2.26
CA LYS A 31 -8.89 17.54 -3.03
C LYS A 31 -7.72 17.95 -3.93
N LYS A 32 -6.50 17.61 -3.54
CA LYS A 32 -5.27 17.99 -4.27
C LYS A 32 -4.22 16.90 -4.22
N LEU A 33 -3.19 17.04 -5.06
CA LEU A 33 -2.06 16.12 -5.16
C LEU A 33 -1.36 15.89 -3.80
N ASP A 34 -1.26 16.93 -2.97
CA ASP A 34 -0.62 16.81 -1.65
C ASP A 34 -1.34 15.84 -0.72
N ASP A 35 -2.65 15.63 -0.89
CA ASP A 35 -3.39 14.66 -0.08
C ASP A 35 -2.98 13.22 -0.45
N ILE A 36 -2.70 12.98 -1.73
CA ILE A 36 -2.18 11.70 -2.23
C ILE A 36 -0.74 11.48 -1.75
N LYS A 37 0.10 12.53 -1.76
CA LYS A 37 1.47 12.47 -1.21
C LYS A 37 1.48 12.10 0.27
N LYS A 38 0.49 12.55 1.05
CA LYS A 38 0.37 12.15 2.46
C LYS A 38 0.14 10.64 2.58
N TYR A 39 -0.72 10.05 1.75
CA TYR A 39 -0.93 8.60 1.74
C TYR A 39 0.33 7.84 1.33
N GLU A 40 1.03 8.27 0.28
CA GLU A 40 2.33 7.72 -0.11
C GLU A 40 3.33 7.75 1.07
N SER A 41 3.44 8.90 1.75
CA SER A 41 4.36 9.06 2.89
C SER A 41 4.00 8.15 4.06
N LEU A 42 2.71 7.96 4.34
CA LEU A 42 2.24 7.08 5.40
C LEU A 42 2.55 5.61 5.10
N VAL A 43 2.42 5.18 3.84
CA VAL A 43 2.80 3.84 3.37
C VAL A 43 4.29 3.62 3.62
N LYS A 44 5.13 4.53 3.12
CA LYS A 44 6.59 4.45 3.30
C LYS A 44 6.97 4.29 4.77
N LEU A 45 6.44 5.15 5.64
CA LEU A 45 6.72 5.10 7.07
C LEU A 45 6.28 3.80 7.74
N GLU A 46 5.19 3.19 7.29
CA GLU A 46 4.74 1.92 7.87
C GLU A 46 5.58 0.74 7.37
N LEU A 47 5.96 0.77 6.10
CA LEU A 47 6.82 -0.26 5.51
C LEU A 47 8.19 -0.27 6.21
N GLU A 48 8.81 0.89 6.40
CA GLU A 48 10.08 1.01 7.14
C GLU A 48 9.98 0.51 8.59
N LYS A 49 8.82 0.68 9.24
CA LYS A 49 8.58 0.12 10.57
C LYS A 49 8.48 -1.39 10.54
N LEU A 50 7.79 -1.95 9.55
CA LEU A 50 7.64 -3.39 9.41
C LEU A 50 8.96 -4.07 9.04
N GLU A 51 9.77 -3.46 8.18
CA GLU A 51 11.12 -3.92 7.87
C GLU A 51 11.96 -4.04 9.14
N LYS A 52 12.05 -2.96 9.94
CA LYS A 52 12.76 -2.98 11.23
C LYS A 52 12.20 -4.01 12.21
N LEU A 53 10.88 -4.08 12.34
CA LEU A 53 10.25 -5.05 13.23
C LEU A 53 10.54 -6.48 12.78
N SER A 54 10.60 -6.71 11.47
CA SER A 54 10.92 -8.02 10.90
C SER A 54 12.37 -8.43 11.17
N GLU A 55 13.31 -7.51 11.35
CA GLU A 55 14.70 -7.85 11.68
C GLU A 55 14.76 -8.53 13.05
N GLU A 56 14.03 -7.98 14.02
CA GLU A 56 14.03 -8.41 15.42
C GLU A 56 13.05 -9.56 15.70
N TYR A 57 11.89 -9.57 15.06
CA TYR A 57 10.79 -10.49 15.39
C TYR A 57 10.14 -11.13 14.17
N LYS A 58 9.47 -12.26 14.39
CA LYS A 58 8.52 -12.83 13.43
C LYS A 58 7.28 -11.94 13.38
N LEU A 59 6.86 -11.60 12.17
CA LEU A 59 5.62 -10.88 11.91
C LEU A 59 4.46 -11.86 11.68
N TYR A 60 3.26 -11.41 12.00
CA TYR A 60 2.00 -12.10 11.76
C TYR A 60 1.06 -11.20 10.96
N ASP A 61 -0.04 -11.76 10.45
CA ASP A 61 -1.00 -11.01 9.63
C ASP A 61 -1.48 -9.71 10.29
N SER A 62 -1.68 -9.74 11.61
CA SER A 62 -2.06 -8.56 12.40
C SER A 62 -1.05 -7.41 12.32
N ASN A 63 0.25 -7.70 12.15
CA ASN A 63 1.27 -6.66 11.98
C ASN A 63 1.11 -5.94 10.63
N TYR A 64 0.61 -6.64 9.61
CA TYR A 64 0.48 -6.08 8.26
C TYR A 64 -0.77 -5.22 8.06
N GLU A 65 -1.77 -5.33 8.93
CA GLU A 65 -3.07 -4.64 8.74
C GLU A 65 -2.93 -3.13 8.55
N ASN A 66 -2.07 -2.48 9.35
CA ASN A 66 -1.84 -1.04 9.23
C ASN A 66 -1.26 -0.65 7.87
N LEU A 67 -0.31 -1.44 7.35
CA LEU A 67 0.26 -1.21 6.02
C LEU A 67 -0.80 -1.44 4.94
N MET A 68 -1.57 -2.52 5.03
CA MET A 68 -2.65 -2.85 4.09
C MET A 68 -3.69 -1.73 4.01
N ILE A 69 -4.09 -1.15 5.16
CA ILE A 69 -5.00 0.00 5.21
C ILE A 69 -4.38 1.23 4.54
N LYS A 70 -3.10 1.51 4.80
CA LYS A 70 -2.41 2.67 4.21
C LYS A 70 -2.23 2.52 2.70
N MET A 71 -1.87 1.32 2.24
CA MET A 71 -1.82 0.98 0.82
C MET A 71 -3.21 1.12 0.17
N GLY A 72 -4.27 0.67 0.84
CA GLY A 72 -5.65 0.88 0.39
C GLY A 72 -6.01 2.36 0.23
N LYS A 73 -5.65 3.21 1.19
CA LYS A 73 -5.89 4.67 1.07
C LYS A 73 -5.10 5.27 -0.08
N PHE A 74 -3.86 4.82 -0.29
CA PHE A 74 -3.05 5.26 -1.41
C PHE A 74 -3.64 4.80 -2.75
N ALA A 75 -4.14 3.57 -2.84
CA ALA A 75 -4.85 3.03 -4.02
C ALA A 75 -6.07 3.90 -4.41
N VAL A 76 -6.91 4.27 -3.43
CA VAL A 76 -8.02 5.22 -3.67
C VAL A 76 -7.50 6.58 -4.15
N GLY A 77 -6.36 7.02 -3.64
CA GLY A 77 -5.62 8.18 -4.10
C GLY A 77 -5.23 8.10 -5.58
N LEU A 78 -4.70 6.96 -6.02
CA LEU A 78 -4.38 6.71 -7.44
C LEU A 78 -5.62 6.76 -8.31
N ARG A 79 -6.75 6.19 -7.86
CA ARG A 79 -8.01 6.29 -8.62
C ARG A 79 -8.49 7.74 -8.72
N LYS A 80 -8.33 8.53 -7.66
CA LYS A 80 -8.69 9.95 -7.67
C LYS A 80 -7.79 10.78 -8.57
N ILE A 81 -6.49 10.46 -8.65
CA ILE A 81 -5.51 11.24 -9.43
C ILE A 81 -5.89 11.32 -10.90
N GLU A 82 -6.58 10.30 -11.43
CA GLU A 82 -7.07 10.30 -12.81
C GLU A 82 -8.03 11.45 -13.09
N ASN A 83 -8.83 11.82 -12.08
CA ASN A 83 -9.80 12.90 -12.14
C ASN A 83 -9.25 14.27 -11.71
N LEU A 84 -7.97 14.33 -11.30
CA LEU A 84 -7.29 15.59 -11.00
C LEU A 84 -6.55 16.11 -12.23
N ASN A 85 -6.50 17.44 -12.39
CA ASN A 85 -5.70 18.10 -13.42
C ASN A 85 -4.21 18.06 -13.05
N VAL A 86 -3.62 16.88 -13.17
CA VAL A 86 -2.22 16.57 -12.82
C VAL A 86 -1.52 16.01 -14.05
N ASP A 87 -0.26 16.40 -14.22
CA ASP A 87 0.59 15.93 -15.32
C ASP A 87 0.70 14.39 -15.36
N SER A 88 0.70 13.84 -16.58
CA SER A 88 0.72 12.38 -16.80
C SER A 88 1.97 11.69 -16.24
N ASP A 89 3.12 12.36 -16.25
CA ASP A 89 4.37 11.79 -15.74
C ASP A 89 4.35 11.76 -14.21
N ILE A 90 3.70 12.73 -13.57
CA ILE A 90 3.44 12.67 -12.13
C ILE A 90 2.55 11.48 -11.80
N LYS A 91 1.46 11.28 -12.56
CA LYS A 91 0.56 10.12 -12.35
C LYS A 91 1.31 8.79 -12.45
N LYS A 92 2.14 8.62 -13.49
CA LYS A 92 2.99 7.43 -13.67
C LYS A 92 3.91 7.20 -12.48
N LYS A 93 4.59 8.24 -11.99
CA LYS A 93 5.47 8.14 -10.80
C LYS A 93 4.75 7.63 -9.56
N PHE A 94 3.49 8.04 -9.34
CA PHE A 94 2.72 7.53 -8.20
C PHE A 94 2.36 6.05 -8.35
N ILE A 95 2.02 5.61 -9.56
CA ILE A 95 1.77 4.19 -9.86
C ILE A 95 3.05 3.38 -9.65
N GLU A 96 4.18 3.82 -10.22
CA GLU A 96 5.48 3.16 -10.06
C GLU A 96 5.88 3.01 -8.59
N LYS A 97 5.71 4.07 -7.79
CA LYS A 97 5.96 4.02 -6.35
C LYS A 97 5.05 3.03 -5.63
N PHE A 98 3.76 3.01 -5.97
CA PHE A 98 2.81 2.07 -5.38
C PHE A 98 3.21 0.62 -5.67
N ILE A 99 3.56 0.31 -6.92
CA ILE A 99 4.01 -1.03 -7.32
C ILE A 99 5.32 -1.40 -6.62
N ASN A 100 6.25 -0.45 -6.48
CA ASN A 100 7.48 -0.69 -5.73
C ASN A 100 7.19 -1.02 -4.25
N TYR A 101 6.31 -0.27 -3.58
CA TYR A 101 5.91 -0.60 -2.20
C TYR A 101 5.25 -1.97 -2.09
N ASN A 102 4.41 -2.35 -3.05
CA ASN A 102 3.83 -3.69 -3.08
C ASN A 102 4.91 -4.77 -3.20
N SER A 103 5.87 -4.59 -4.12
CA SER A 103 6.97 -5.55 -4.31
C SER A 103 7.80 -5.70 -3.03
N THR A 104 8.18 -4.59 -2.41
CA THR A 104 8.94 -4.62 -1.14
C THR A 104 8.15 -5.31 -0.03
N PHE A 105 6.84 -5.08 0.03
CA PHE A 105 5.99 -5.76 1.01
C PHE A 105 5.91 -7.27 0.76
N GLU A 106 5.76 -7.72 -0.49
CA GLU A 106 5.78 -9.15 -0.83
C GLU A 106 7.11 -9.81 -0.45
N ASP A 107 8.23 -9.14 -0.70
CA ASP A 107 9.56 -9.63 -0.31
C ASP A 107 9.68 -9.76 1.20
N LEU A 108 9.18 -8.77 1.96
CA LEU A 108 9.13 -8.82 3.42
C LEU A 108 8.31 -10.02 3.92
N GLN A 109 7.16 -10.29 3.31
CA GLN A 109 6.33 -11.44 3.64
C GLN A 109 7.07 -12.75 3.37
N ARG A 110 7.77 -12.87 2.23
CA ARG A 110 8.58 -14.06 1.90
C ARG A 110 9.69 -14.29 2.91
N ILE A 111 10.45 -13.26 3.25
CA ILE A 111 11.51 -13.33 4.28
C ILE A 111 10.92 -13.81 5.60
N ASN A 112 9.77 -13.25 5.99
CA ASN A 112 9.13 -13.61 7.24
C ASN A 112 8.58 -15.05 7.26
N ILE A 113 8.05 -15.55 6.14
CA ILE A 113 7.66 -16.96 5.99
C ILE A 113 8.88 -17.88 6.12
N MET A 114 10.02 -17.52 5.52
CA MET A 114 11.25 -18.31 5.66
C MET A 114 11.70 -18.40 7.12
N LYS A 115 11.56 -17.34 7.92
CA LYS A 115 11.85 -17.41 9.36
C LYS A 115 11.02 -18.49 10.06
N ASP A 116 9.80 -18.76 9.61
CA ASP A 116 8.98 -19.86 10.15
C ASP A 116 9.56 -21.24 9.82
N ALA A 117 10.02 -21.42 8.58
CA ALA A 117 10.60 -22.69 8.14
C ALA A 117 11.91 -23.06 8.84
N TYR A 118 12.69 -22.07 9.30
CA TYR A 118 13.98 -22.30 9.95
C TYR A 118 13.92 -22.40 11.49
N VAL A 119 12.81 -22.02 12.13
CA VAL A 119 12.62 -22.16 13.58
C VAL A 119 12.20 -23.59 13.99
N TRP A 120 11.76 -24.41 13.05
CA TRP A 120 11.43 -25.84 13.26
C TRP A 120 12.59 -26.78 12.90
N LYS A 121 13.76 -26.60 13.52
CA LYS A 121 14.84 -27.61 13.54
C LYS A 121 15.19 -28.03 14.94
#